data_AF-A0A4Q4ZGR0-F1
#
_entry.id   AF-A0A4Q4ZGR0-F1
#
_cell.length_a   1.000
_cell.length_b   1.000
_cell.length_c   1.000
_cell.angle_alpha   90.00
_cell.angle_beta   90.00
_cell.angle_gamma   90.00
#
_symmetry.space_group_name_H-M   'P 1'
#
loop_
_entity.id
_entity.type
_entity.pdbx_description
1 polymer ?
#
loop_
_entity_poly.entity_id
_entity_poly.type
_entity_poly.pdbx_seq_one_letter_code
_entity_poly.pdbx_strand_id
1 'polypeptide(L)'
;MINDWTDNWEEYFTRLFRANLTYAQQERGKDSELEEVAEQFIQKVIPRLLRPLQTGGRAIKPTLCHGDLWDGNIQIDVETKQPILFDSCCFYGHNEMDLQFMGDRGYALSMEFVDMYKNEVGASEPQEDFYDRHDLYAIRNNICTAGMWPQWAPLLQT
;
A
#
# COMPACT_ATOMS: atom_id res chain seq x y z
N MET A 1 -16.12 -1.34 -1.24
CA MET A 1 -14.86 -2.11 -1.32
C MET A 1 -15.21 -3.56 -1.55
N ILE A 2 -14.65 -4.21 -2.58
CA ILE A 2 -14.81 -5.66 -2.77
C ILE A 2 -13.59 -6.30 -2.10
N ASN A 3 -13.76 -6.86 -0.90
CA ASN A 3 -12.71 -7.54 -0.13
C ASN A 3 -12.85 -9.06 -0.19
N ASP A 4 -13.39 -9.57 -1.30
CA ASP A 4 -13.60 -11.01 -1.48
C ASP A 4 -12.26 -11.71 -1.65
N TRP A 5 -12.16 -12.91 -1.07
CA TRP A 5 -10.97 -13.75 -1.17
C TRP A 5 -10.59 -14.03 -2.63
N THR A 6 -9.28 -14.04 -2.91
CA THR A 6 -8.70 -14.58 -4.13
C THR A 6 -7.30 -15.10 -3.81
N ASP A 7 -6.89 -16.16 -4.49
CA ASP A 7 -5.53 -16.68 -4.39
C ASP A 7 -4.55 -15.91 -5.29
N ASN A 8 -5.03 -14.93 -6.07
CA ASN A 8 -4.23 -14.10 -6.97
C ASN A 8 -4.05 -12.68 -6.43
N TRP A 9 -2.82 -12.36 -6.04
CA TRP A 9 -2.45 -11.08 -5.46
C TRP A 9 -2.54 -9.91 -6.44
N GLU A 10 -2.16 -10.12 -7.70
CA GLU A 10 -2.32 -9.13 -8.78
C GLU A 10 -3.80 -8.75 -8.93
N GLU A 11 -4.68 -9.75 -8.93
CA GLU A 11 -6.14 -9.55 -9.00
C GLU A 11 -6.66 -8.80 -7.77
N TYR A 12 -6.30 -9.24 -6.56
CA TYR A 12 -6.69 -8.58 -5.32
C TYR A 12 -6.29 -7.11 -5.32
N PHE A 13 -5.01 -6.84 -5.57
CA PHE A 13 -4.47 -5.49 -5.56
C PHE A 13 -5.11 -4.61 -6.64
N THR A 14 -5.36 -5.14 -7.85
CA THR A 14 -6.04 -4.41 -8.93
C THR A 14 -7.46 -4.00 -8.52
N ARG A 15 -8.22 -4.90 -7.89
CA ARG A 15 -9.57 -4.59 -7.38
C ARG A 15 -9.52 -3.50 -6.32
N LEU A 16 -8.58 -3.60 -5.38
CA LEU A 16 -8.37 -2.61 -4.32
C LEU A 16 -7.97 -1.23 -4.89
N PHE A 17 -7.04 -1.20 -5.82
CA PHE A 17 -6.59 0.03 -6.48
C PHE A 17 -7.75 0.74 -7.21
N ARG A 18 -8.53 -0.01 -8.00
CA ARG A 18 -9.72 0.53 -8.68
C ARG A 18 -10.76 1.06 -7.71
N ALA A 19 -10.98 0.37 -6.59
CA ALA A 19 -11.91 0.82 -5.56
C ALA A 19 -11.46 2.14 -4.90
N ASN A 20 -10.17 2.28 -4.60
CA ASN A 20 -9.62 3.52 -4.03
C ASN A 20 -9.64 4.68 -5.02
N LEU A 21 -9.34 4.43 -6.29
CA LEU A 21 -9.47 5.44 -7.34
C LEU A 21 -10.93 5.92 -7.46
N THR A 22 -11.88 4.98 -7.51
CA THR A 22 -13.31 5.28 -7.55
C THR A 22 -13.73 6.14 -6.35
N TYR A 23 -13.28 5.77 -5.15
CA TYR A 23 -13.54 6.51 -3.92
C TYR A 23 -12.95 7.92 -3.97
N ALA A 24 -11.68 8.06 -4.36
CA ALA A 24 -11.04 9.37 -4.46
C ALA A 24 -11.77 10.30 -5.44
N GLN A 25 -12.22 9.78 -6.58
CA GLN A 25 -13.00 10.56 -7.55
C GLN A 25 -14.43 10.89 -7.09
N GLN A 26 -15.05 10.05 -6.27
CA GLN A 26 -16.34 10.36 -5.65
C GLN A 26 -16.22 11.57 -4.72
N GLU A 27 -15.12 11.66 -3.96
CA GLU A 27 -14.88 12.73 -2.99
C GLU A 27 -14.28 14.01 -3.61
N ARG A 28 -13.44 13.88 -4.64
CA ARG A 28 -12.69 15.00 -5.26
C ARG A 28 -13.24 15.47 -6.60
N GLY A 29 -14.17 14.72 -7.18
CA GLY A 29 -14.64 14.91 -8.55
C GLY A 29 -13.87 14.05 -9.56
N LYS A 30 -14.48 13.87 -10.73
CA LYS A 30 -13.88 13.09 -11.81
C LYS A 30 -12.77 13.87 -12.50
N ASP A 31 -11.76 13.14 -12.93
CA ASP A 31 -10.61 13.65 -13.66
C ASP A 31 -10.25 12.64 -14.76
N SER A 32 -10.43 13.04 -16.02
CA SER A 32 -10.20 12.18 -17.18
C SER A 32 -8.72 11.87 -17.42
N GLU A 33 -7.82 12.80 -17.08
CA GLU A 33 -6.38 12.58 -17.22
C GLU A 33 -5.92 11.54 -16.19
N LEU A 34 -6.40 11.66 -14.94
CA LEU A 34 -6.15 10.67 -13.91
C LEU A 34 -6.71 9.28 -14.29
N GLU A 35 -7.90 9.20 -14.88
CA GLU A 35 -8.48 7.94 -15.35
C GLU A 35 -7.62 7.28 -16.43
N GLU A 36 -7.15 8.04 -17.42
CA GLU A 36 -6.31 7.53 -18.49
C GLU A 36 -4.97 7.01 -17.95
N VAL A 37 -4.30 7.79 -17.10
CA VAL A 37 -3.01 7.41 -16.49
C VAL A 37 -3.20 6.19 -15.57
N ALA A 38 -4.26 6.16 -14.77
CA ALA A 38 -4.55 5.04 -13.89
C ALA A 38 -4.81 3.75 -14.67
N GLU A 39 -5.50 3.81 -15.80
CA GLU A 39 -5.71 2.62 -16.64
C GLU A 39 -4.40 2.10 -17.23
N GLN A 40 -3.51 2.99 -17.70
CA GLN A 40 -2.17 2.59 -18.14
C GLN A 40 -1.36 1.97 -17.00
N PHE A 41 -1.43 2.54 -15.81
CA PHE A 41 -0.77 2.03 -14.61
C PHE A 41 -1.28 0.62 -14.25
N ILE A 42 -2.59 0.42 -14.26
CA ILE A 42 -3.22 -0.88 -13.99
C ILE A 42 -2.84 -1.93 -15.04
N GLN A 43 -2.80 -1.55 -16.33
CA GLN A 43 -2.50 -2.48 -17.41
C GLN A 43 -1.01 -2.84 -17.54
N LYS A 44 -0.11 -1.97 -17.07
CA LYS A 44 1.33 -2.12 -17.33
C LYS A 44 2.15 -2.29 -16.05
N VAL A 45 1.95 -1.45 -15.06
CA VAL A 45 2.80 -1.38 -13.86
C VAL A 45 2.43 -2.46 -12.86
N ILE A 46 1.14 -2.54 -12.48
CA ILE A 46 0.64 -3.57 -11.56
C ILE A 46 1.06 -4.98 -12.00
N PRO A 47 0.77 -5.43 -13.24
CA PRO A 47 1.16 -6.77 -13.68
C PRO A 47 2.68 -6.94 -13.80
N ARG A 48 3.45 -5.91 -14.16
CA ARG A 48 4.92 -6.02 -14.21
C ARG A 48 5.51 -6.30 -12.84
N LEU A 49 4.98 -5.68 -11.78
CA LEU A 49 5.55 -5.77 -10.43
C LEU A 49 4.94 -6.90 -9.58
N LEU A 50 3.65 -7.22 -9.77
CA LEU A 50 2.96 -8.19 -8.91
C LEU A 50 2.84 -9.60 -9.50
N ARG A 51 2.69 -9.74 -10.83
CA ARG A 51 2.61 -11.06 -11.46
C ARG A 51 3.84 -11.94 -11.20
N PRO A 52 5.07 -11.40 -11.19
CA PRO A 52 6.26 -12.20 -10.88
C PRO A 52 6.19 -12.92 -9.54
N LEU A 53 5.53 -12.33 -8.52
CA LEU A 53 5.43 -12.90 -7.17
C LEU A 53 4.76 -14.29 -7.13
N GLN A 54 3.91 -14.62 -8.11
CA GLN A 54 3.14 -15.87 -8.16
C GLN A 54 3.29 -16.63 -9.48
N THR A 55 4.30 -16.28 -10.30
CA THR A 55 4.60 -16.96 -11.56
C THR A 55 6.05 -17.47 -11.57
N GLY A 56 6.36 -18.39 -12.50
CA GLY A 56 7.69 -19.01 -12.55
C GLY A 56 7.96 -19.97 -11.37
N GLY A 57 6.90 -20.59 -10.82
CA GLY A 57 7.00 -21.48 -9.66
C GLY A 57 7.07 -20.76 -8.31
N ARG A 58 6.95 -19.43 -8.29
CA ARG A 58 6.89 -18.63 -7.07
C ARG A 58 5.47 -18.59 -6.51
N ALA A 59 5.39 -18.36 -5.21
CA ALA A 59 4.14 -18.14 -4.50
C ALA A 59 4.39 -17.17 -3.35
N ILE A 60 3.39 -16.32 -3.08
CA ILE A 60 3.38 -15.49 -1.88
C ILE A 60 2.95 -16.38 -0.72
N LYS A 61 3.60 -16.23 0.44
CA LYS A 61 3.09 -16.75 1.71
C LYS A 61 2.09 -15.72 2.27
N PRO A 62 0.77 -16.04 2.33
CA PRO A 62 -0.19 -15.12 2.90
C PRO A 62 0.19 -14.77 4.33
N THR A 63 0.35 -13.48 4.60
CA THR A 63 0.75 -12.96 5.91
C THR A 63 -0.38 -12.08 6.43
N LEU A 64 -0.62 -12.14 7.74
CA LEU A 64 -1.56 -11.22 8.39
C LEU A 64 -0.93 -9.82 8.37
N CYS A 65 -1.44 -8.96 7.48
CA CYS A 65 -1.02 -7.58 7.36
C CYS A 65 -1.87 -6.70 8.27
N HIS A 66 -1.27 -5.69 8.87
CA HIS A 66 -1.96 -4.68 9.68
C HIS A 66 -2.90 -3.81 8.82
N GLY A 67 -2.49 -3.49 7.59
CA GLY A 67 -3.29 -2.78 6.59
C GLY A 67 -3.40 -1.26 6.78
N ASP A 68 -3.04 -0.75 7.96
CA ASP A 68 -2.99 0.68 8.29
C ASP A 68 -1.77 1.03 9.18
N LEU A 69 -0.59 0.51 8.82
CA LEU A 69 0.62 0.61 9.67
C LEU A 69 1.42 1.89 9.38
N TRP A 70 1.21 2.93 10.18
CA TRP A 70 1.96 4.19 10.13
C TRP A 70 2.30 4.68 11.54
N ASP A 71 3.11 5.73 11.65
CA ASP A 71 3.62 6.23 12.94
C ASP A 71 2.53 6.65 13.93
N GLY A 72 1.37 7.11 13.45
CA GLY A 72 0.22 7.41 14.32
C GLY A 72 -0.42 6.18 14.96
N ASN A 73 -0.25 4.99 14.36
CA ASN A 73 -0.81 3.72 14.81
C ASN A 73 0.23 2.84 15.53
N ILE A 74 1.40 3.39 15.87
CA ILE A 74 2.47 2.69 16.57
C ILE A 74 2.80 3.45 17.86
N GLN A 75 2.87 2.74 18.98
CA GLN A 75 3.43 3.28 20.22
C GLN A 75 4.42 2.31 20.84
N ILE A 76 5.37 2.83 21.62
CA ILE A 76 6.24 2.00 22.46
C ILE A 76 5.71 1.98 23.87
N ASP A 77 5.42 0.78 24.37
CA ASP A 77 4.99 0.58 25.75
C ASP A 77 6.07 1.07 26.73
N VAL A 78 5.66 1.85 27.74
CA VAL A 78 6.62 2.51 28.64
C VAL A 78 7.35 1.49 29.53
N GLU A 79 6.69 0.40 29.93
CA GLU A 79 7.23 -0.58 30.86
C GLU A 79 8.05 -1.66 30.15
N THR A 80 7.46 -2.28 29.12
CA THR A 80 8.02 -3.43 28.41
C THR A 80 8.95 -3.04 27.26
N LYS A 81 8.90 -1.77 26.82
CA LYS A 81 9.61 -1.27 25.63
C LYS A 81 9.27 -2.01 24.33
N GLN A 82 8.14 -2.72 24.30
CA GLN A 82 7.66 -3.41 23.11
C GLN A 82 6.76 -2.49 22.26
N PRO A 83 6.71 -2.68 20.94
CA PRO A 83 5.76 -1.96 20.09
C PRO A 83 4.32 -2.43 20.37
N ILE A 84 3.40 -1.49 20.40
CA ILE A 84 1.95 -1.68 20.42
C ILE A 84 1.41 -1.11 19.10
N LEU A 85 0.56 -1.88 18.42
CA LEU A 85 -0.09 -1.51 17.17
C LEU A 85 -1.58 -1.25 17.41
N PHE A 86 -2.12 -0.20 16.77
CA PHE A 86 -3.51 0.25 16.92
C PHE A 86 -4.24 0.34 15.58
N ASP A 87 -5.59 0.36 15.63
CA ASP A 87 -6.45 0.71 14.49
C ASP A 87 -6.22 -0.10 13.21
N SER A 88 -6.02 -1.41 13.38
CA SER A 88 -5.74 -2.31 12.27
C SER A 88 -6.89 -2.42 11.26
N CYS A 89 -6.56 -2.34 9.98
CA CYS A 89 -7.42 -2.73 8.85
C CYS A 89 -7.00 -4.10 8.30
N CYS A 90 -6.92 -5.10 9.18
CA CYS A 90 -6.25 -6.37 8.90
C CYS A 90 -6.83 -7.15 7.72
N PHE A 91 -5.93 -7.78 6.94
CA PHE A 91 -6.26 -8.77 5.92
C PHE A 91 -5.07 -9.73 5.73
N TYR A 92 -5.30 -10.86 5.06
CA TYR A 92 -4.21 -11.75 4.65
C TYR A 92 -3.74 -11.37 3.24
N GLY A 93 -2.44 -11.12 3.07
CA GLY A 93 -1.90 -10.74 1.76
C GLY A 93 -0.38 -10.81 1.68
N HIS A 94 0.18 -10.01 0.77
CA HIS A 94 1.63 -9.85 0.65
C HIS A 94 2.18 -8.99 1.78
N ASN A 95 3.17 -9.52 2.50
CA ASN A 95 3.81 -8.90 3.66
C ASN A 95 4.39 -7.51 3.39
N GLU A 96 4.94 -7.27 2.19
CA GLU A 96 5.54 -5.98 1.83
C GLU A 96 4.52 -4.84 1.73
N MET A 97 3.21 -5.13 1.66
CA MET A 97 2.17 -4.11 1.57
C MET A 97 2.02 -3.25 2.83
N ASP A 98 2.41 -3.75 4.00
CA ASP A 98 2.40 -2.97 5.24
C ASP A 98 3.46 -1.86 5.26
N LEU A 99 4.38 -1.83 4.29
CA LEU A 99 5.40 -0.79 4.17
C LEU A 99 4.90 0.48 3.45
N GLN A 100 3.64 0.50 2.98
CA GLN A 100 3.11 1.54 2.09
C GLN A 100 3.10 2.98 2.64
N PHE A 101 3.30 3.16 3.93
CA PHE A 101 3.34 4.49 4.58
C PHE A 101 4.76 5.01 4.77
N MET A 102 5.75 4.11 4.74
CA MET A 102 7.12 4.42 5.13
C MET A 102 7.83 5.17 3.99
N GLY A 103 8.71 6.10 4.33
CA GLY A 103 9.51 6.85 3.36
C GLY A 103 8.79 8.01 2.67
N ASP A 104 7.46 8.13 2.77
CA ASP A 104 6.74 9.33 2.33
C ASP A 104 6.94 10.48 3.34
N ARG A 105 7.11 11.70 2.83
CA ARG A 105 7.43 12.91 3.62
C ARG A 105 6.36 13.26 4.65
N GLY A 106 5.13 12.75 4.48
CA GLY A 106 4.03 12.95 5.42
C GLY A 106 4.14 12.13 6.71
N TYR A 107 5.01 11.12 6.76
CA TYR A 107 5.09 10.15 7.85
C TYR A 107 6.47 10.16 8.53
N ALA A 108 6.50 9.77 9.81
CA ALA A 108 7.75 9.80 10.59
C ALA A 108 8.69 8.61 10.29
N LEU A 109 8.15 7.48 9.81
CA LEU A 109 8.95 6.31 9.47
C LEU A 109 9.60 6.50 8.11
N SER A 110 10.93 6.53 8.09
CA SER A 110 11.72 6.80 6.88
C SER A 110 11.99 5.54 6.04
N MET A 111 12.66 5.71 4.90
CA MET A 111 13.19 4.59 4.10
C MET A 111 14.17 3.70 4.87
N GLU A 112 14.77 4.19 5.97
CA GLU A 112 15.61 3.36 6.83
C GLU A 112 14.81 2.21 7.45
N PHE A 113 13.52 2.42 7.76
CA PHE A 113 12.64 1.35 8.23
C PHE A 113 12.38 0.29 7.14
N VAL A 114 12.20 0.74 5.90
CA VAL A 114 12.02 -0.15 4.73
C VAL A 114 13.28 -0.99 4.50
N ASP A 115 14.47 -0.38 4.61
CA ASP A 115 15.75 -1.08 4.49
C ASP A 115 15.96 -2.08 5.63
N MET A 116 15.62 -1.70 6.88
CA MET A 116 15.65 -2.61 8.02
C MET A 116 14.72 -3.81 7.81
N TYR A 117 13.49 -3.57 7.36
CA TYR A 117 12.55 -4.65 7.04
C TYR A 117 13.13 -5.61 5.99
N LYS A 118 13.68 -5.06 4.90
CA LYS A 118 14.32 -5.86 3.85
C LYS A 118 15.47 -6.71 4.37
N ASN A 119 16.27 -6.18 5.29
CA ASN A 119 17.41 -6.89 5.88
C ASN A 119 16.98 -8.00 6.85
N GLU A 120 15.96 -7.76 7.68
CA GLU A 120 15.51 -8.69 8.72
C GLU A 120 14.54 -9.76 8.19
N VAL A 121 13.60 -9.37 7.32
CA VAL A 121 12.54 -10.26 6.79
C VAL A 121 12.90 -10.83 5.43
N GLY A 122 13.68 -10.10 4.63
CA GLY A 122 13.98 -10.42 3.24
C GLY A 122 13.00 -9.79 2.26
N ALA A 123 13.43 -9.68 1.01
CA ALA A 123 12.60 -9.25 -0.12
C ALA A 123 11.96 -10.45 -0.81
N SER A 124 10.70 -10.33 -1.23
CA SER A 124 10.07 -11.31 -2.12
C SER A 124 10.74 -11.30 -3.49
N GLU A 125 10.82 -12.47 -4.12
CA GLU A 125 11.35 -12.61 -5.47
C GLU A 125 10.39 -12.05 -6.54
N PRO A 126 10.87 -11.32 -7.58
CA PRO A 126 12.24 -10.88 -7.80
C PRO A 126 12.63 -9.77 -6.82
N GLN A 127 13.80 -9.90 -6.18
CA GLN A 127 14.23 -8.95 -5.15
C GLN A 127 14.60 -7.58 -5.72
N GLU A 128 14.98 -7.51 -7.00
CA GLU A 128 15.24 -6.25 -7.69
C GLU A 128 14.01 -5.35 -7.77
N ASP A 129 12.81 -5.93 -7.75
CA ASP A 129 11.54 -5.20 -7.81
C ASP A 129 11.05 -4.74 -6.41
N PHE A 130 11.79 -5.01 -5.32
CA PHE A 130 11.32 -4.73 -3.95
C PHE A 130 10.93 -3.27 -3.71
N TYR A 131 11.81 -2.33 -4.09
CA TYR A 131 11.54 -0.90 -3.90
C TYR A 131 10.47 -0.40 -4.88
N ASP A 132 10.42 -0.95 -6.09
CA ASP A 132 9.34 -0.63 -7.03
C ASP A 132 7.97 -1.11 -6.52
N ARG A 133 7.92 -2.25 -5.82
CA ARG A 133 6.70 -2.73 -5.14
C ARG A 133 6.32 -1.87 -3.94
N HIS A 134 7.30 -1.40 -3.17
CA HIS A 134 7.08 -0.41 -2.12
C HIS A 134 6.39 0.85 -2.69
N ASP A 135 6.94 1.41 -3.76
CA ASP A 135 6.38 2.61 -4.39
C ASP A 135 4.98 2.35 -4.97
N LEU A 136 4.75 1.17 -5.55
CA LEU A 136 3.44 0.72 -5.99
C LEU A 136 2.41 0.72 -4.84
N TYR A 137 2.80 0.19 -3.67
CA TYR A 137 1.92 0.17 -2.50
C TYR A 137 1.70 1.57 -1.92
N ALA A 138 2.73 2.42 -1.89
CA ALA A 138 2.63 3.81 -1.48
C ALA A 138 1.70 4.63 -2.39
N ILE A 139 1.77 4.46 -3.71
CA ILE A 139 0.86 5.13 -4.66
C ILE A 139 -0.61 4.75 -4.37
N ARG A 140 -0.88 3.47 -4.11
CA ARG A 140 -2.22 3.00 -3.73
C ARG A 140 -2.70 3.68 -2.45
N ASN A 141 -1.83 3.77 -1.45
CA ASN A 141 -2.12 4.45 -0.20
C ASN A 141 -2.45 5.92 -0.44
N ASN A 142 -1.60 6.63 -1.19
CA ASN A 142 -1.76 8.06 -1.49
C ASN A 142 -3.08 8.35 -2.22
N ILE A 143 -3.52 7.49 -3.14
CA ILE A 143 -4.84 7.61 -3.77
C ILE A 143 -5.97 7.43 -2.75
N CYS A 144 -5.88 6.44 -1.86
CA CYS A 144 -6.88 6.19 -0.82
C CYS A 144 -6.99 7.40 0.12
N THR A 145 -5.84 7.86 0.62
CA THR A 145 -5.67 9.01 1.49
C THR A 145 -6.19 10.30 0.86
N ALA A 146 -5.97 10.51 -0.44
CA ALA A 146 -6.51 11.66 -1.16
C ALA A 146 -8.05 11.73 -1.06
N GLY A 147 -8.75 10.59 -1.01
CA GLY A 147 -10.19 10.53 -0.80
C GLY A 147 -10.64 10.83 0.65
N MET A 148 -9.84 10.51 1.67
CA MET A 148 -10.29 10.49 3.07
C MET A 148 -10.48 11.86 3.74
N TRP A 149 -9.80 12.91 3.27
CA TRP A 149 -9.83 14.23 3.91
C TRP A 149 -10.38 15.34 3.01
N PRO A 150 -11.64 15.25 2.54
CA PRO A 150 -12.25 16.29 1.72
C PRO A 150 -12.34 17.63 2.48
N GLN A 151 -12.47 17.59 3.81
CA GLN A 151 -12.55 18.78 4.67
C GLN A 151 -11.30 19.66 4.65
N TRP A 152 -10.15 19.14 4.22
CA TRP A 152 -8.90 19.92 4.12
C TRP A 152 -8.65 20.47 2.71
N ALA A 153 -9.50 20.15 1.73
CA ALA A 153 -9.40 20.72 0.37
C ALA A 153 -9.30 22.26 0.36
N PRO A 154 -10.08 23.00 1.18
CA PRO A 154 -10.00 24.46 1.19
C PRO A 154 -8.68 25.02 1.71
N LEU A 155 -7.92 24.26 2.51
CA LEU A 155 -6.64 24.69 3.10
C LEU A 155 -5.46 24.55 2.14
N LEU A 156 -5.62 23.85 1.02
CA LEU A 156 -4.58 23.69 0.00
C LEU A 156 -4.63 24.76 -1.10
N GLN A 157 -5.60 25.68 -1.05
CA GLN A 157 -5.78 26.78 -1.99
C GLN A 157 -5.19 28.12 -1.50
N THR A 158 -4.55 28.13 -0.33
CA THR A 158 -3.89 29.31 0.28
C THR A 158 -2.38 29.20 0.19
#